data_AF-A0A7C4WRJ0-F1
#
_entry.id   AF-A0A7C4WRJ0-F1
#
_cell.length_a   1.000
_cell.length_b   1.000
_cell.length_c   1.000
_cell.angle_alpha   90.00
_cell.angle_beta   90.00
_cell.angle_gamma   90.00
#
_symmetry.space_group_name_H-M   'P 1'
#
loop_
_entity.id
_entity.type
_entity.pdbx_description
1 polymer ?
#
loop_
_entity_poly.entity_id
_entity_poly.type
_entity_poly.pdbx_seq_one_letter_code
_entity_poly.pdbx_strand_id
1 'polypeptide(L)'
;MMATKTAAFLDRGEIRDAYDLEFLVKRGVEPVADKATLAEMLVRIQSLSKKEYSVKLGSLLEASKRAYYREQNFRILQAAIQDRLRSL
;
A
#
# COMPACT_ATOMS: atom_id res chain seq x y z
N MET A 1 10.31 -10.16 5.28
CA MET A 1 10.10 -8.70 5.43
C MET A 1 8.85 -8.23 4.68
N MET A 2 8.72 -8.47 3.37
CA MET A 2 7.49 -8.16 2.61
C MET A 2 6.27 -8.98 3.05
N ALA A 3 6.38 -10.32 3.14
CA ALA A 3 5.25 -11.16 3.54
C ALA A 3 4.65 -10.79 4.91
N THR A 4 5.48 -10.45 5.89
CA THR A 4 5.04 -9.99 7.22
C THR A 4 4.31 -8.66 7.15
N LYS A 5 4.75 -7.74 6.28
CA LYS A 5 4.10 -6.45 6.07
C LYS A 5 2.77 -6.60 5.35
N THR A 6 2.70 -7.49 4.36
CA THR A 6 1.44 -7.86 3.71
C THR A 6 0.45 -8.46 4.70
N ALA A 7 0.89 -9.41 5.53
CA ALA A 7 0.04 -10.00 6.56
C ALA A 7 -0.46 -8.96 7.57
N ALA A 8 0.42 -8.07 8.05
CA ALA A 8 0.03 -6.98 8.94
C ALA A 8 -0.96 -6.01 8.30
N PHE A 9 -0.76 -5.69 7.02
CA PHE A 9 -1.68 -4.83 6.26
C PHE A 9 -3.06 -5.48 6.08
N LEU A 10 -3.13 -6.78 5.77
CA LEU A 10 -4.40 -7.48 5.62
C LEU A 10 -5.14 -7.68 6.95
N ASP A 11 -4.38 -7.90 8.02
CA ASP A 11 -4.92 -8.05 9.38
C ASP A 11 -5.48 -6.72 9.91
N ARG A 12 -4.68 -5.65 9.88
CA ARG A 12 -5.05 -4.37 10.53
C ARG A 12 -5.69 -3.35 9.59
N GLY A 13 -5.43 -3.44 8.28
CA GLY A 13 -5.89 -2.47 7.29
C GLY A 13 -5.28 -1.08 7.45
N GLU A 14 -4.12 -0.94 8.10
CA GLU A 14 -3.57 0.38 8.40
C GLU A 14 -2.84 1.02 7.21
N ILE A 15 -3.07 2.32 7.03
CA ILE A 15 -2.41 3.12 5.99
C ILE A 15 -0.88 3.17 6.11
N ARG A 16 -0.33 2.97 7.32
CA ARG A 16 1.12 2.93 7.55
C ARG A 16 1.75 1.72 6.88
N ASP A 17 1.10 0.56 6.96
CA ASP A 17 1.62 -0.65 6.32
C ASP A 17 1.52 -0.54 4.80
N ALA A 18 0.45 0.07 4.27
CA ALA A 18 0.36 0.42 2.84
C ALA A 18 1.50 1.34 2.39
N TYR A 19 1.87 2.33 3.22
CA TYR A 19 3.00 3.21 2.95
C TYR A 19 4.34 2.48 2.96
N ASP A 20 4.59 1.62 3.96
CA ASP A 20 5.81 0.81 4.03
C ASP A 20 5.92 -0.12 2.82
N LEU A 21 4.80 -0.72 2.38
CA LEU A 21 4.75 -1.56 1.18
C LEU A 21 5.09 -0.76 -0.09
N GLU A 22 4.48 0.41 -0.30
CA GLU A 22 4.84 1.26 -1.44
C GLU A 22 6.29 1.73 -1.38
N PHE A 23 6.80 2.03 -0.19
CA PHE A 23 8.20 2.42 0.01
C PHE A 23 9.14 1.28 -0.39
N LEU A 24 8.83 0.04 -0.04
CA LEU A 24 9.59 -1.14 -0.46
C LEU A 24 9.54 -1.32 -1.99
N VAL A 25 8.36 -1.16 -2.60
CA VAL A 25 8.21 -1.18 -4.07
C VAL A 25 9.05 -0.11 -4.74
N LYS A 26 9.06 1.13 -4.23
CA LYS A 26 9.91 2.22 -4.74
C LYS A 26 11.40 1.93 -4.63
N ARG A 27 11.81 1.07 -3.69
CA ARG A 27 13.20 0.60 -3.54
C ARG A 27 13.54 -0.60 -4.43
N GLY A 28 12.60 -1.05 -5.26
CA GLY A 28 12.77 -2.20 -6.16
C GLY A 28 12.41 -3.55 -5.52
N VAL A 29 11.73 -3.55 -4.38
CA VAL A 29 11.25 -4.79 -3.75
C VAL A 29 9.84 -5.10 -4.25
N GLU A 30 9.71 -6.15 -5.05
CA GLU A 30 8.41 -6.56 -5.58
C GLU A 30 7.49 -7.15 -4.50
N PRO A 31 6.17 -6.95 -4.60
CA PRO A 31 5.21 -7.63 -3.75
C PRO A 31 5.18 -9.13 -4.09
N VAL A 32 5.66 -9.96 -3.17
CA VAL A 32 5.67 -11.42 -3.30
C VAL A 32 4.54 -12.00 -2.45
N ALA A 33 3.43 -12.35 -3.10
CA ALA A 33 2.30 -13.04 -2.50
C ALA A 33 1.53 -13.85 -3.57
N ASP A 34 0.60 -14.69 -3.15
CA ASP A 34 -0.27 -15.43 -4.08
C ASP A 34 -1.33 -14.52 -4.72
N LYS A 35 -1.97 -15.02 -5.77
CA LYS A 35 -2.95 -14.24 -6.55
C LYS A 35 -4.12 -13.74 -5.69
N ALA A 36 -4.56 -14.55 -4.74
CA ALA A 36 -5.65 -14.21 -3.82
C ALA A 36 -5.25 -13.06 -2.88
N THR A 37 -4.08 -13.14 -2.25
CA THR A 37 -3.55 -12.10 -1.35
C THR A 37 -3.32 -10.80 -2.12
N LEU A 38 -2.75 -10.85 -3.31
CA LEU A 38 -2.52 -9.67 -4.15
C LEU A 38 -3.84 -8.98 -4.54
N ALA A 39 -4.88 -9.75 -4.89
CA ALA A 39 -6.20 -9.20 -5.16
C ALA A 39 -6.83 -8.58 -3.91
N GLU A 40 -6.71 -9.22 -2.75
CA GLU A 40 -7.22 -8.67 -1.49
C GLU A 40 -6.50 -7.37 -1.11
N MET A 41 -5.17 -7.31 -1.28
CA MET A 41 -4.39 -6.09 -1.04
C MET A 41 -4.92 -4.92 -1.87
N LEU A 42 -5.22 -5.12 -3.16
CA LEU A 42 -5.79 -4.06 -4.01
C LEU A 42 -7.12 -3.55 -3.48
N VAL A 43 -8.01 -4.45 -3.09
CA VAL A 43 -9.33 -4.09 -2.51
C VAL A 43 -9.14 -3.30 -1.21
N ARG A 44 -8.25 -3.75 -0.32
CA ARG A 44 -7.96 -3.06 0.94
C ARG A 44 -7.37 -1.67 0.72
N ILE A 45 -6.42 -1.52 -0.21
CA ILE A 45 -5.84 -0.21 -0.55
C ILE A 45 -6.93 0.74 -1.06
N GLN A 46 -7.81 0.26 -1.94
CA GLN A 46 -8.92 1.07 -2.45
C GLN A 46 -9.94 1.44 -1.38
N SER A 47 -10.10 0.61 -0.34
CA SER A 47 -10.99 0.87 0.80
C SER A 47 -10.44 1.87 1.83
N LEU A 48 -9.16 2.26 1.72
CA LEU A 48 -8.54 3.18 2.67
C LEU A 48 -9.24 4.54 2.64
N SER A 49 -9.72 4.98 3.81
CA SER A 49 -10.46 6.22 3.92
C SER A 49 -9.55 7.44 3.84
N LYS A 50 -10.00 8.51 3.14
CA LYS A 50 -9.28 9.80 3.06
C LYS A 50 -8.97 10.42 4.43
N LYS A 51 -9.72 10.05 5.48
CA LYS A 51 -9.50 10.52 6.85
C LYS A 51 -8.21 9.96 7.45
N GLU A 52 -7.86 8.71 7.14
CA GLU A 52 -6.62 8.09 7.61
C GLU A 52 -5.37 8.70 6.97
N TYR A 53 -5.48 9.22 5.74
CA TYR A 53 -4.41 10.00 5.09
C TYR A 53 -4.08 11.30 5.82
N SER A 54 -5.05 11.93 6.47
CA SER A 54 -4.81 13.18 7.22
C SER A 54 -4.27 12.92 8.62
N VAL A 55 -4.78 11.90 9.31
CA VAL A 55 -4.46 11.64 10.72
C VAL A 55 -3.27 10.70 10.88
N LYS A 56 -3.34 9.48 10.31
CA LYS A 56 -2.33 8.44 10.51
C LYS A 56 -1.10 8.63 9.63
N LEU A 57 -1.29 8.98 8.36
CA LEU A 57 -0.15 9.34 7.49
C LEU A 57 0.48 10.68 7.91
N GLY A 58 -0.26 11.49 8.68
CA GLY A 58 0.19 12.76 9.22
C GLY A 58 1.38 12.68 10.17
N SER A 59 1.55 11.56 10.87
CA SER A 59 2.70 11.31 11.74
C SER A 59 3.93 10.80 10.99
N LEU A 60 3.77 10.37 9.73
CA LEU A 60 4.84 9.75 8.92
C LEU A 60 5.40 10.69 7.85
N LEU A 61 4.58 11.61 7.36
CA LEU A 61 4.92 12.48 6.24
C LEU A 61 4.55 13.94 6.51
N GLU A 62 5.29 14.85 5.90
CA GLU A 62 4.92 16.26 5.84
C GLU A 62 3.69 16.48 4.96
N ALA A 63 2.98 17.58 5.19
CA ALA A 63 1.71 17.89 4.51
C ALA A 63 1.83 17.89 2.97
N SER A 64 2.97 18.34 2.43
CA SER A 64 3.26 18.35 0.99
C SER A 64 3.24 16.94 0.38
N LYS A 65 3.88 15.97 1.04
CA LYS A 65 3.91 14.57 0.60
C LYS A 65 2.56 13.87 0.81
N ARG A 66 1.78 14.27 1.82
CA ARG A 66 0.43 13.71 2.06
C ARG A 66 -0.55 14.00 0.93
N ALA A 67 -0.44 15.17 0.27
CA ALA A 67 -1.32 15.53 -0.83
C ALA A 67 -1.27 14.50 -1.97
N TYR A 68 -0.07 14.07 -2.35
CA TYR A 68 0.14 13.01 -3.33
C TYR A 68 -0.60 11.72 -2.95
N TYR A 69 -0.39 11.23 -1.74
CA TYR A 69 -0.99 9.98 -1.26
C TYR A 69 -2.51 10.05 -1.19
N ARG A 70 -3.05 11.18 -0.74
CA ARG A 70 -4.50 11.41 -0.66
C ARG A 70 -5.17 11.43 -2.03
N GLU A 71 -4.47 11.92 -3.06
CA GLU A 71 -5.00 12.04 -4.42
C GLU A 71 -4.77 10.78 -5.26
N GLN A 72 -3.62 10.12 -5.08
CA GLN A 72 -3.21 8.98 -5.91
C GLN A 72 -3.47 7.62 -5.25
N ASN A 73 -3.83 7.57 -3.97
CA ASN A 73 -4.17 6.36 -3.21
C ASN A 73 -3.16 5.20 -3.41
N PHE A 74 -1.89 5.42 -3.12
CA PHE A 74 -0.82 4.42 -3.31
C PHE A 74 -0.72 3.85 -4.74
N ARG A 75 -0.86 4.70 -5.76
CA ARG A 75 -0.83 4.30 -7.18
C ARG A 75 0.36 3.44 -7.56
N ILE A 76 1.54 3.66 -6.97
CA ILE A 76 2.76 2.89 -7.32
C ILE A 76 2.65 1.47 -6.78
N LEU A 77 2.16 1.31 -5.54
CA LEU A 77 1.90 -0.01 -4.97
C LEU A 77 0.81 -0.75 -5.77
N GLN A 78 -0.26 -0.06 -6.14
CA GLN A 78 -1.32 -0.66 -6.97
C GLN A 78 -0.78 -1.15 -8.31
N ALA A 79 0.03 -0.35 -8.99
CA ALA A 79 0.65 -0.72 -10.26
C ALA A 79 1.55 -1.96 -10.11
N ALA A 80 2.42 -1.99 -9.10
CA ALA A 80 3.29 -3.13 -8.85
C ALA A 80 2.52 -4.43 -8.54
N ILE A 81 1.41 -4.34 -7.78
CA ILE A 81 0.55 -5.49 -7.52
C ILE A 81 -0.14 -5.95 -8.80
N GLN A 82 -0.63 -5.03 -9.63
CA GLN A 82 -1.27 -5.35 -10.91
C GLN A 82 -0.29 -6.00 -11.90
N ASP A 83 0.93 -5.48 -11.99
CA ASP A 83 1.98 -6.06 -12.84
C ASP A 83 2.32 -7.48 -12.36
N ARG A 84 2.42 -7.68 -11.04
CA ARG A 84 2.64 -9.01 -10.47
C ARG A 84 1.49 -9.97 -10.78
N LEU A 85 0.23 -9.50 -10.68
CA LEU A 85 -0.95 -10.28 -11.04
C LEU A 85 -1.01 -10.67 -12.52
N ARG A 86 -0.42 -9.86 -13.42
CA ARG A 86 -0.30 -10.19 -14.86
C ARG A 86 0.81 -11.19 -15.15
N SER A 87 1.85 -11.22 -14.31
CA SER A 87 2.99 -12.14 -14.45
C SER A 87 2.77 -13.53 -13.84
N LEU A 88 1.67 -13.73 -13.11
CA LEU A 88 1.26 -14.98 -12.42
C LEU A 88 0.15 -15.73 -13.18
#